data_AF-A0A7V5VKB6-F1
#
_entry.id   AF-A0A7V5VKB6-F1
#
_cell.length_a   1.000
_cell.length_b   1.000
_cell.length_c   1.000
_cell.angle_alpha   90.00
_cell.angle_beta   90.00
_cell.angle_gamma   90.00
#
_symmetry.space_group_name_H-M   'P 1'
#
loop_
_entity.id
_entity.type
_entity.pdbx_description
1 polymer ?
#
loop_
_entity_poly.entity_id
_entity_poly.type
_entity_poly.pdbx_seq_one_letter_code
_entity_poly.pdbx_strand_id
1 'polypeptide(L)'
;RGLTPETVEAFELGYAPDGWDYLLKFLQKHNFNLQDAETAGLLKAREDGSGYYDRFRNRITFPIHDAAGRVVAFGARTMGDDEPKYLNSPETPLFEKRNTFYGWHRARGEILKQRAAIIVEGYLDLIMLHQYGFTHSLATLGTAFTEDHAARLKRLVERVYLMFDSDAAGVRAALKAGEALLQAGIPALVVSLPQGEDPDSLLRTQGADALQRALDAATPIALFGIEQIFRERAGERNPLELEPALKAQIVERGLEWAANLPSELDRLACLERLAPLTPAYTTSPQAALQTLQRELRQRQRRTHRSRPAAPSPEPETPPPVRLSIPKAIFQAESETLRAVLHPESAAIALEHLPEIEWQIPLHAQLAEQLRALPKPPSHYAPSELLEQIHEEPLKDLLTALLMQESPPMTPEWAQGCIQRLKEYALRRKRMRLAAEITQQAPHLETDLQNAEKLQEYWRIRVESIG
;
A
#
# COMPACT_ATOMS: atom_id res chain seq x y z
N ARG A 1 12.35 -14.38 13.52
CA ARG A 1 11.49 -13.47 12.72
C ARG A 1 12.26 -12.25 12.18
N GLY A 2 13.58 -12.12 12.40
CA GLY A 2 14.36 -11.05 11.74
C GLY A 2 14.10 -9.63 12.27
N LEU A 3 13.54 -9.50 13.48
CA LEU A 3 13.39 -8.21 14.14
C LEU A 3 14.75 -7.75 14.69
N THR A 4 15.13 -6.53 14.32
CA THR A 4 16.33 -5.85 14.80
C THR A 4 16.17 -5.39 16.24
N PRO A 5 17.25 -5.29 17.04
CA PRO A 5 17.18 -4.75 18.40
C PRO A 5 16.53 -3.36 18.45
N GLU A 6 16.82 -2.51 17.47
CA GLU A 6 16.28 -1.15 17.36
C GLU A 6 14.76 -1.21 17.13
N THR A 7 14.27 -2.16 16.36
CA THR A 7 12.83 -2.37 16.14
C THR A 7 12.15 -2.92 17.40
N VAL A 8 12.80 -3.84 18.10
CA VAL A 8 12.31 -4.39 19.39
C VAL A 8 12.15 -3.27 20.42
N GLU A 9 13.17 -2.41 20.56
CA GLU A 9 13.14 -1.26 21.45
C GLU A 9 12.12 -0.22 21.00
N ALA A 10 12.12 0.12 19.70
CA ALA A 10 11.18 1.09 19.15
C ALA A 10 9.74 0.67 19.44
N PHE A 11 9.36 -0.58 19.21
CA PHE A 11 7.99 -1.07 19.46
C PHE A 11 7.73 -1.49 20.91
N GLU A 12 8.68 -1.31 21.82
CA GLU A 12 8.57 -1.63 23.25
C GLU A 12 8.13 -3.09 23.46
N LEU A 13 8.63 -4.01 22.63
CA LEU A 13 8.23 -5.41 22.72
C LEU A 13 8.69 -6.02 24.04
N GLY A 14 7.76 -6.65 24.74
CA GLY A 14 8.00 -7.25 26.05
C GLY A 14 7.82 -8.75 26.06
N TYR A 15 8.02 -9.33 27.24
CA TYR A 15 7.74 -10.73 27.52
C TYR A 15 6.99 -10.86 28.84
N ALA A 16 5.81 -11.48 28.79
CA ALA A 16 5.07 -11.92 29.96
C ALA A 16 5.58 -13.32 30.33
N PRO A 17 6.26 -13.49 31.49
CA PRO A 17 6.83 -14.77 31.90
C PRO A 17 5.78 -15.87 32.04
N ASP A 18 6.24 -17.13 31.98
CA ASP A 18 5.39 -18.26 32.29
C ASP A 18 5.16 -18.35 33.81
N GLY A 19 3.93 -18.05 34.23
CA GLY A 19 3.49 -18.10 35.62
C GLY A 19 2.18 -17.35 35.82
N TRP A 20 1.49 -17.66 36.93
CA TRP A 20 0.12 -17.18 37.17
C TRP A 20 0.02 -15.82 37.85
N ASP A 21 1.10 -15.30 38.44
CA ASP A 21 1.03 -14.18 39.38
C ASP A 21 2.27 -13.27 39.40
N TYR A 22 3.07 -13.24 38.34
CA TYR A 22 4.25 -12.37 38.27
C TYR A 22 3.86 -10.89 38.28
N LEU A 23 2.94 -10.49 37.39
CA LEU A 23 2.41 -9.14 37.32
C LEU A 23 1.58 -8.83 38.56
N LEU A 24 0.76 -9.77 39.03
CA LEU A 24 0.00 -9.62 40.27
C LEU A 24 0.90 -9.27 41.45
N LYS A 25 1.96 -10.05 41.70
CA LYS A 25 2.92 -9.80 42.78
C LYS A 25 3.65 -8.47 42.61
N PHE A 26 4.00 -8.11 41.38
CA PHE A 26 4.60 -6.82 41.08
C PHE A 26 3.66 -5.67 41.46
N LEU A 27 2.40 -5.72 41.01
CA LEU A 27 1.40 -4.70 41.30
C LEU A 27 1.12 -4.57 42.80
N GLN A 28 1.00 -5.70 43.51
CA GLN A 28 0.84 -5.72 44.97
C GLN A 28 2.03 -5.09 45.69
N LYS A 29 3.26 -5.46 45.31
CA LYS A 29 4.49 -4.90 45.88
C LYS A 29 4.58 -3.38 45.72
N HIS A 30 4.01 -2.85 44.63
CA HIS A 30 3.98 -1.43 44.32
C HIS A 30 2.68 -0.72 44.75
N ASN A 31 1.82 -1.37 45.54
CA ASN A 31 0.56 -0.82 46.07
C ASN A 31 -0.43 -0.32 45.00
N PHE A 32 -0.45 -0.94 43.82
CA PHE A 32 -1.49 -0.68 42.84
C PHE A 32 -2.82 -1.33 43.24
N ASN A 33 -3.93 -0.67 42.90
CA ASN A 33 -5.26 -1.24 43.07
C ASN A 33 -5.50 -2.37 42.07
N LEU A 34 -5.77 -3.57 42.57
CA LEU A 34 -5.96 -4.76 41.74
C LEU A 34 -7.24 -4.73 40.92
N GLN A 35 -8.29 -4.05 41.42
CA GLN A 35 -9.54 -3.87 40.68
C GLN A 35 -9.33 -2.97 39.46
N ASP A 36 -8.47 -1.95 39.58
CA ASP A 36 -8.11 -1.09 38.45
C ASP A 36 -7.29 -1.87 37.42
N ALA A 37 -6.38 -2.76 37.86
CA ALA A 37 -5.60 -3.61 36.97
C ALA A 37 -6.45 -4.67 36.23
N GLU A 38 -7.49 -5.20 36.87
CA GLU A 38 -8.49 -6.06 36.23
C GLU A 38 -9.35 -5.27 35.23
N THR A 39 -9.80 -4.06 35.60
CA THR A 39 -10.54 -3.15 34.72
C THR A 39 -9.73 -2.73 33.49
N ALA A 40 -8.41 -2.53 33.66
CA ALA A 40 -7.46 -2.27 32.58
C ALA A 40 -7.14 -3.51 31.73
N GLY A 41 -7.68 -4.68 32.09
CA GLY A 41 -7.50 -5.93 31.36
C GLY A 41 -6.12 -6.56 31.52
N LEU A 42 -5.37 -6.21 32.57
CA LEU A 42 -4.04 -6.77 32.87
C LEU A 42 -4.14 -8.03 33.74
N LEU A 43 -5.12 -8.06 34.64
CA LEU A 43 -5.45 -9.20 35.49
C LEU A 43 -6.81 -9.79 35.11
N LYS A 44 -7.06 -11.04 35.51
CA LYS A 44 -8.37 -11.69 35.45
C LYS A 44 -8.77 -12.17 36.84
N ALA A 45 -10.00 -11.89 37.25
CA ALA A 45 -10.55 -12.41 38.49
C ALA A 45 -10.77 -13.93 38.39
N ARG A 46 -10.54 -14.65 39.49
CA ARG A 46 -10.87 -16.07 39.62
C ARG A 46 -12.37 -16.24 39.82
N GLU A 47 -12.94 -17.30 39.24
CA GLU A 47 -14.38 -17.56 39.31
C GLU A 47 -14.87 -17.87 40.73
N ASP A 48 -13.99 -18.43 41.56
CA ASP A 48 -14.26 -18.74 42.98
C ASP A 48 -14.11 -17.53 43.92
N GLY A 49 -13.77 -16.35 43.39
CA GLY A 49 -13.55 -15.13 44.16
C GLY A 49 -12.27 -15.12 45.01
N SER A 50 -11.38 -16.12 44.86
CA SER A 50 -10.17 -16.25 45.67
C SER A 50 -9.06 -15.23 45.34
N GLY A 51 -9.26 -14.40 44.31
CA GLY A 51 -8.34 -13.33 43.94
C GLY A 51 -8.22 -13.17 42.42
N TYR A 52 -7.04 -12.75 41.97
CA TYR A 52 -6.73 -12.48 40.57
C TYR A 52 -5.58 -13.36 40.06
N TYR A 53 -5.35 -13.36 38.76
CA TYR A 53 -4.17 -13.91 38.11
C TYR A 53 -3.81 -13.11 36.86
N ASP A 54 -2.56 -13.25 36.41
CA ASP A 54 -2.02 -12.55 35.25
C ASP A 54 -2.78 -12.94 33.99
N ARG A 55 -3.26 -11.98 33.19
CA ARG A 55 -3.94 -12.28 31.92
C ARG A 55 -2.99 -12.87 30.89
N PHE A 56 -1.83 -12.24 30.73
CA PHE A 56 -0.80 -12.61 29.76
C PHE A 56 0.27 -13.44 30.45
N ARG A 57 0.57 -14.63 29.91
CA ARG A 57 1.51 -15.59 30.47
C ARG A 57 2.20 -16.32 29.33
N ASN A 58 3.50 -16.57 29.46
CA ASN A 58 4.33 -17.23 28.44
C ASN A 58 4.18 -16.63 27.02
N ARG A 59 4.18 -15.29 26.94
CA ARG A 59 3.82 -14.56 25.71
C ARG A 59 4.74 -13.37 25.44
N ILE A 60 5.09 -13.16 24.18
CA ILE A 60 5.64 -11.87 23.71
C ILE A 60 4.50 -10.85 23.76
N THR A 61 4.73 -9.69 24.37
CA THR A 61 3.73 -8.62 24.49
C THR A 61 4.00 -7.47 23.52
N PHE A 62 2.92 -6.93 22.97
CA PHE A 62 2.88 -5.81 22.03
C PHE A 62 2.07 -4.68 22.67
N PRO A 63 2.71 -3.65 23.23
CA PRO A 63 1.97 -2.53 23.84
C PRO A 63 1.17 -1.77 22.77
N ILE A 64 -0.10 -1.54 23.04
CA ILE A 64 -1.02 -0.81 22.15
C ILE A 64 -1.18 0.60 22.72
N HIS A 65 -0.89 1.60 21.89
CA HIS A 65 -0.93 3.00 22.32
C HIS A 65 -2.11 3.76 21.73
N ASP A 66 -2.57 4.76 22.48
CA ASP A 66 -3.52 5.75 21.98
C ASP A 66 -2.87 6.78 21.04
N ALA A 67 -3.63 7.80 20.64
CA ALA A 67 -3.13 8.85 19.75
C ALA A 67 -2.04 9.75 20.37
N ALA A 68 -1.94 9.79 21.71
CA ALA A 68 -0.92 10.54 22.43
C ALA A 68 0.34 9.69 22.71
N GLY A 69 0.36 8.42 22.29
CA GLY A 69 1.47 7.50 22.54
C GLY A 69 1.47 6.91 23.95
N ARG A 70 0.33 6.94 24.66
CA ARG A 70 0.19 6.29 25.98
C ARG A 70 -0.25 4.85 25.79
N VAL A 71 0.34 3.91 26.53
CA VAL A 71 -0.10 2.50 26.51
C VAL A 71 -1.51 2.39 27.10
N VAL A 72 -2.43 1.80 26.35
CA VAL A 72 -3.84 1.62 26.75
C VAL A 72 -4.28 0.16 26.77
N ALA A 73 -3.52 -0.73 26.13
CA ALA A 73 -3.79 -2.17 26.07
C ALA A 73 -2.54 -2.94 25.65
N PHE A 74 -2.64 -4.27 25.62
CA PHE A 74 -1.60 -5.15 25.09
C PHE A 74 -2.20 -6.17 24.12
N GLY A 75 -1.49 -6.42 23.03
CA GLY A 75 -1.56 -7.67 22.27
C GLY A 75 -0.50 -8.64 22.82
N ALA A 76 -0.70 -9.94 22.66
CA ALA A 76 0.24 -10.93 23.17
C ALA A 76 0.25 -12.20 22.31
N ARG A 77 1.44 -12.65 21.90
CA ARG A 77 1.63 -13.86 21.10
C ARG A 77 2.27 -14.97 21.93
N THR A 78 1.70 -16.17 21.89
CA THR A 78 2.24 -17.34 22.61
C THR A 78 3.66 -17.69 22.14
N MET A 79 4.50 -18.11 23.09
CA MET A 79 5.82 -18.69 22.81
C MET A 79 5.79 -20.21 22.69
N GLY A 80 4.72 -20.86 23.15
CA GLY A 80 4.47 -22.29 23.02
C GLY A 80 3.23 -22.59 22.16
N ASP A 81 2.54 -23.67 22.49
CA ASP A 81 1.36 -24.15 21.77
C ASP A 81 0.03 -23.71 22.41
N ASP A 82 0.08 -22.72 23.33
CA ASP A 82 -1.11 -22.23 24.02
C ASP A 82 -2.06 -21.46 23.09
N GLU A 83 -3.34 -21.88 23.06
CA GLU A 83 -4.40 -21.16 22.35
C GLU A 83 -5.07 -20.06 23.22
N PRO A 84 -5.48 -18.92 22.63
CA PRO A 84 -5.29 -18.54 21.24
C PRO A 84 -3.83 -18.12 20.94
N LYS A 85 -3.35 -18.36 19.71
CA LYS A 85 -2.02 -17.91 19.24
C LYS A 85 -1.74 -16.43 19.53
N TYR A 86 -2.73 -15.57 19.30
CA TYR A 86 -2.72 -14.15 19.69
C TYR A 86 -3.86 -13.86 20.66
N LEU A 87 -3.54 -13.13 21.73
CA LEU A 87 -4.48 -12.70 22.76
C LEU A 87 -4.38 -11.19 22.94
N ASN A 88 -5.50 -10.49 22.80
CA ASN A 88 -5.56 -9.05 23.06
C ASN A 88 -6.19 -8.78 24.42
N SER A 89 -5.90 -7.61 24.99
CA SER A 89 -6.71 -7.03 26.06
C SER A 89 -8.21 -7.06 25.67
N PRO A 90 -9.12 -7.25 26.65
CA PRO A 90 -10.55 -7.08 26.41
C PRO A 90 -10.87 -5.61 26.09
N GLU A 91 -12.11 -5.30 25.75
CA GLU A 91 -12.56 -3.90 25.74
C GLU A 91 -12.41 -3.32 27.16
N THR A 92 -11.89 -2.10 27.29
CA THR A 92 -11.72 -1.41 28.57
C THR A 92 -12.11 0.06 28.42
N PRO A 93 -12.28 0.82 29.51
CA PRO A 93 -12.49 2.27 29.42
C PRO A 93 -11.38 3.03 28.68
N LEU A 94 -10.19 2.44 28.54
CA LEU A 94 -9.04 3.02 27.85
C LEU A 94 -8.88 2.50 26.42
N PHE A 95 -9.52 1.38 26.07
CA PHE A 95 -9.24 0.64 24.86
C PHE A 95 -10.50 0.08 24.20
N GLU A 96 -10.79 0.61 23.01
CA GLU A 96 -11.83 0.10 22.13
C GLU A 96 -11.24 -0.48 20.84
N LYS A 97 -11.35 -1.79 20.59
CA LYS A 97 -10.74 -2.42 19.40
C LYS A 97 -11.29 -1.88 18.10
N ARG A 98 -12.60 -1.58 18.07
CA ARG A 98 -13.31 -1.08 16.88
C ARG A 98 -12.82 0.28 16.40
N ASN A 99 -12.09 1.02 17.23
CA ASN A 99 -11.65 2.39 16.96
C ASN A 99 -10.13 2.55 17.14
N THR A 100 -9.38 1.48 17.36
CA THR A 100 -7.95 1.53 17.66
C THR A 100 -7.14 0.77 16.63
N PHE A 101 -6.17 1.45 16.04
CA PHE A 101 -5.14 0.82 15.22
C PHE A 101 -3.86 0.61 16.03
N TYR A 102 -3.24 -0.55 15.87
CA TYR A 102 -1.84 -0.71 16.26
C TYR A 102 -0.96 0.21 15.41
N GLY A 103 0.07 0.82 16.02
CA GLY A 103 1.03 1.69 15.32
C GLY A 103 0.54 3.11 15.03
N TRP A 104 -0.68 3.50 15.39
CA TRP A 104 -1.26 4.81 15.03
C TRP A 104 -0.37 6.01 15.41
N HIS A 105 0.10 6.07 16.65
CA HIS A 105 0.92 7.18 17.15
C HIS A 105 2.22 7.37 16.36
N ARG A 106 2.74 6.29 15.76
CA ARG A 106 3.97 6.29 14.94
C ARG A 106 3.66 6.64 13.50
N ALA A 107 2.63 6.02 12.95
CA ALA A 107 2.33 6.10 11.53
C ALA A 107 1.64 7.42 11.15
N ARG A 108 0.91 8.09 12.06
CA ARG A 108 0.10 9.28 11.74
C ARG A 108 0.88 10.36 11.00
N GLY A 109 2.12 10.62 11.40
CA GLY A 109 2.96 11.64 10.77
C GLY A 109 3.29 11.28 9.32
N GLU A 110 3.63 10.03 9.05
CA GLU A 110 3.95 9.56 7.71
C GLU A 110 2.71 9.41 6.83
N ILE A 111 1.60 8.95 7.40
CA ILE A 111 0.29 8.88 6.72
C ILE A 111 -0.09 10.27 6.17
N LEU A 112 0.10 11.33 6.96
CA LEU A 112 -0.21 12.69 6.53
C LEU A 112 0.72 13.17 5.40
N LYS A 113 2.02 12.83 5.47
CA LYS A 113 2.99 13.19 4.44
C LYS A 113 2.73 12.48 3.12
N GLN A 114 2.47 11.17 3.17
CA GLN A 114 2.23 10.35 1.98
C GLN A 114 0.80 10.45 1.46
N ARG A 115 -0.12 11.00 2.28
CA ARG A 115 -1.57 11.02 2.07
C ARG A 115 -2.10 9.62 1.76
N ALA A 116 -1.51 8.60 2.38
CA ALA A 116 -1.84 7.21 2.18
C ALA A 116 -1.59 6.39 3.46
N ALA A 117 -2.35 5.31 3.63
CA ALA A 117 -2.13 4.34 4.71
C ALA A 117 -2.13 2.91 4.17
N ILE A 118 -1.29 2.04 4.73
CA ILE A 118 -1.33 0.58 4.49
C ILE A 118 -2.00 -0.07 5.70
N ILE A 119 -3.03 -0.88 5.49
CA ILE A 119 -3.72 -1.61 6.54
C ILE A 119 -3.41 -3.10 6.41
N VAL A 120 -2.89 -3.68 7.49
CA VAL A 120 -2.63 -5.11 7.66
C VAL A 120 -3.44 -5.68 8.83
N GLU A 121 -3.43 -7.00 9.02
CA GLU A 121 -4.16 -7.65 10.10
C GLU A 121 -3.30 -7.88 11.37
N GLY A 122 -2.02 -8.19 11.20
CA GLY A 122 -1.15 -8.65 12.28
C GLY A 122 -0.22 -7.59 12.86
N TYR A 123 0.15 -7.77 14.13
CA TYR A 123 1.21 -6.99 14.80
C TYR A 123 2.55 -7.13 14.08
N LEU A 124 2.95 -8.37 13.79
CA LEU A 124 4.25 -8.64 13.17
C LEU A 124 4.32 -8.09 11.74
N ASP A 125 3.25 -8.19 10.97
CA ASP A 125 3.19 -7.61 9.62
C ASP A 125 3.46 -6.10 9.65
N LEU A 126 2.80 -5.39 10.59
CA LEU A 126 3.05 -3.97 10.77
C LEU A 126 4.49 -3.68 11.20
N ILE A 127 5.00 -4.40 12.20
CA ILE A 127 6.36 -4.17 12.71
C ILE A 127 7.38 -4.38 11.60
N MET A 128 7.19 -5.42 10.79
CA MET A 128 8.05 -5.72 9.64
C MET A 128 7.93 -4.62 8.58
N LEU A 129 6.73 -4.15 8.27
CA LEU A 129 6.54 -3.00 7.37
C LEU A 129 7.32 -1.77 7.85
N HIS A 130 7.22 -1.43 9.13
CA HIS A 130 7.97 -0.30 9.71
C HIS A 130 9.48 -0.52 9.65
N GLN A 131 9.97 -1.72 9.96
CA GLN A 131 11.40 -2.05 9.88
C GLN A 131 11.97 -1.88 8.46
N TYR A 132 11.16 -2.15 7.43
CA TYR A 132 11.54 -1.97 6.02
C TYR A 132 11.18 -0.59 5.45
N GLY A 133 10.76 0.36 6.30
CA GLY A 133 10.55 1.76 5.91
C GLY A 133 9.12 2.12 5.47
N PHE A 134 8.18 1.18 5.49
CA PHE A 134 6.76 1.41 5.21
C PHE A 134 6.02 1.87 6.48
N THR A 135 6.45 3.02 7.03
CA THR A 135 6.02 3.53 8.34
C THR A 135 4.63 4.19 8.34
N HIS A 136 3.98 4.31 7.18
CA HIS A 136 2.58 4.72 7.06
C HIS A 136 1.59 3.53 7.16
N SER A 137 2.02 2.43 7.79
CA SER A 137 1.20 1.23 7.99
C SER A 137 0.55 1.17 9.38
N LEU A 138 -0.64 0.56 9.42
CA LEU A 138 -1.52 0.36 10.58
C LEU A 138 -2.04 -1.08 10.60
N ALA A 139 -2.30 -1.64 11.79
CA ALA A 139 -2.91 -2.95 11.91
C ALA A 139 -4.21 -2.91 12.71
N THR A 140 -5.19 -3.73 12.32
CA THR A 140 -6.38 -3.97 13.13
C THR A 140 -6.04 -4.90 14.30
N LEU A 141 -6.85 -4.88 15.36
CA LEU A 141 -6.53 -5.54 16.63
C LEU A 141 -7.35 -6.81 16.84
N GLY A 142 -7.24 -7.76 15.91
CA GLY A 142 -8.04 -8.99 15.92
C GLY A 142 -9.54 -8.73 15.76
N THR A 143 -9.87 -7.68 15.01
CA THR A 143 -11.25 -7.28 14.67
C THR A 143 -11.30 -6.91 13.19
N ALA A 144 -12.48 -7.03 12.60
CA ALA A 144 -12.72 -6.49 11.27
C ALA A 144 -12.49 -4.97 11.26
N PHE A 145 -11.99 -4.46 10.14
CA PHE A 145 -11.97 -3.02 9.89
C PHE A 145 -13.40 -2.45 9.96
N THR A 146 -13.56 -1.24 10.49
CA THR A 146 -14.86 -0.66 10.85
C THR A 146 -15.04 0.72 10.22
N GLU A 147 -16.25 1.28 10.29
CA GLU A 147 -16.51 2.67 9.90
C GLU A 147 -15.78 3.67 10.81
N ASP A 148 -15.62 3.37 12.10
CA ASP A 148 -14.86 4.20 13.04
C ASP A 148 -13.38 4.30 12.62
N HIS A 149 -12.80 3.16 12.22
CA HIS A 149 -11.47 3.09 11.62
C HIS A 149 -11.37 3.97 10.34
N ALA A 150 -12.36 3.88 9.45
CA ALA A 150 -12.42 4.72 8.25
C ALA A 150 -12.52 6.21 8.60
N ALA A 151 -13.35 6.57 9.59
CA ALA A 151 -13.55 7.95 10.03
C ALA A 151 -12.26 8.59 10.56
N ARG A 152 -11.42 7.81 11.26
CA ARG A 152 -10.09 8.27 11.71
C ARG A 152 -9.16 8.60 10.54
N LEU A 153 -9.25 7.86 9.44
CA LEU A 153 -8.39 8.04 8.26
C LEU A 153 -8.89 9.15 7.33
N LYS A 154 -10.20 9.39 7.26
CA LYS A 154 -10.87 10.22 6.24
C LYS A 154 -10.24 11.57 5.94
N ARG A 155 -9.70 12.27 6.96
CA ARG A 155 -9.10 13.61 6.80
C ARG A 155 -7.58 13.58 6.58
N LEU A 156 -6.97 12.39 6.63
CA LEU A 156 -5.51 12.22 6.60
C LEU A 156 -5.03 11.60 5.28
N VAL A 157 -5.89 10.85 4.59
CA VAL A 157 -5.51 10.06 3.41
C VAL A 157 -6.32 10.44 2.18
N GLU A 158 -5.67 10.31 1.03
CA GLU A 158 -6.30 10.28 -0.29
C GLU A 158 -6.56 8.85 -0.75
N ARG A 159 -5.85 7.87 -0.20
CA ARG A 159 -6.04 6.44 -0.51
C ARG A 159 -5.61 5.53 0.63
N VAL A 160 -6.18 4.33 0.65
CA VAL A 160 -5.81 3.27 1.60
C VAL A 160 -5.46 2.00 0.83
N TYR A 161 -4.34 1.38 1.18
CA TYR A 161 -3.94 0.07 0.70
C TYR A 161 -4.36 -0.98 1.72
N LEU A 162 -5.17 -1.94 1.30
CA LEU A 162 -5.56 -3.11 2.07
C LEU A 162 -4.63 -4.26 1.69
N MET A 163 -3.77 -4.67 2.62
CA MET A 163 -2.77 -5.71 2.43
C MET A 163 -3.04 -6.81 3.46
N PHE A 164 -4.03 -7.65 3.14
CA PHE A 164 -4.44 -8.77 3.97
C PHE A 164 -3.97 -10.09 3.35
N ASP A 165 -4.09 -11.17 4.11
CA ASP A 165 -3.64 -12.49 3.69
C ASP A 165 -4.37 -12.93 2.41
N SER A 166 -3.67 -13.70 1.57
CA SER A 166 -4.19 -14.18 0.28
C SER A 166 -5.24 -15.31 0.41
N ASP A 167 -5.59 -15.70 1.63
CA ASP A 167 -6.57 -16.74 1.90
C ASP A 167 -8.03 -16.23 1.81
N ALA A 168 -8.99 -17.15 1.92
CA ALA A 168 -10.41 -16.80 1.81
C ALA A 168 -10.88 -15.87 2.95
N ALA A 169 -10.26 -15.91 4.13
CA ALA A 169 -10.61 -15.05 5.24
C ALA A 169 -10.09 -13.61 5.01
N GLY A 170 -8.84 -13.46 4.57
CA GLY A 170 -8.23 -12.19 4.21
C GLY A 170 -8.94 -11.51 3.04
N VAL A 171 -9.35 -12.27 2.01
CA VAL A 171 -10.18 -11.75 0.91
C VAL A 171 -11.51 -11.17 1.42
N ARG A 172 -12.22 -11.90 2.29
CA ARG A 172 -13.46 -11.40 2.89
C ARG A 172 -13.23 -10.18 3.77
N ALA A 173 -12.14 -10.17 4.54
CA ALA A 173 -11.75 -9.02 5.35
C ALA A 173 -11.48 -7.78 4.49
N ALA A 174 -10.80 -7.96 3.35
CA ALA A 174 -10.46 -6.87 2.43
C ALA A 174 -11.70 -6.28 1.78
N LEU A 175 -12.66 -7.11 1.36
CA LEU A 175 -13.94 -6.65 0.82
C LEU A 175 -14.73 -5.85 1.87
N LYS A 176 -14.81 -6.35 3.10
CA LYS A 176 -15.52 -5.67 4.20
C LYS A 176 -14.86 -4.34 4.58
N ALA A 177 -13.53 -4.30 4.68
CA ALA A 177 -12.78 -3.07 4.92
C ALA A 177 -12.98 -2.07 3.78
N GLY A 178 -12.96 -2.58 2.55
CA GLY A 178 -13.25 -1.87 1.33
C GLY A 178 -14.61 -1.18 1.31
N GLU A 179 -15.67 -1.89 1.72
CA GLU A 179 -17.03 -1.33 1.84
C GLU A 179 -17.07 -0.17 2.85
N ALA A 180 -16.46 -0.33 4.03
CA ALA A 180 -16.40 0.73 5.03
C ALA A 180 -15.63 1.98 4.53
N LEU A 181 -14.52 1.78 3.80
CA LEU A 181 -13.75 2.86 3.19
C LEU A 181 -14.53 3.58 2.08
N LEU A 182 -15.19 2.84 1.19
CA LEU A 182 -16.03 3.40 0.13
C LEU A 182 -17.17 4.24 0.70
N GLN A 183 -17.85 3.77 1.74
CA GLN A 183 -18.90 4.51 2.44
C GLN A 183 -18.37 5.80 3.07
N ALA A 184 -17.15 5.76 3.63
CA ALA A 184 -16.48 6.93 4.15
C ALA A 184 -16.04 7.92 3.04
N GLY A 185 -16.04 7.50 1.77
CA GLY A 185 -15.57 8.27 0.61
C GLY A 185 -14.07 8.21 0.41
N ILE A 186 -13.42 7.16 0.92
CA ILE A 186 -11.97 6.98 0.87
C ILE A 186 -11.64 5.94 -0.23
N PRO A 187 -10.85 6.30 -1.25
CA PRO A 187 -10.32 5.34 -2.21
C PRO A 187 -9.58 4.20 -1.51
N ALA A 188 -9.96 2.96 -1.82
CA ALA A 188 -9.30 1.78 -1.32
C ALA A 188 -8.72 0.96 -2.48
N LEU A 189 -7.50 0.48 -2.30
CA LEU A 189 -6.81 -0.43 -3.20
C LEU A 189 -6.47 -1.71 -2.44
N VAL A 190 -6.57 -2.85 -3.09
CA VAL A 190 -6.18 -4.17 -2.57
C VAL A 190 -4.80 -4.52 -3.11
N VAL A 191 -3.88 -4.82 -2.21
CA VAL A 191 -2.55 -5.32 -2.53
C VAL A 191 -2.62 -6.84 -2.49
N SER A 192 -2.54 -7.47 -3.66
CA SER A 192 -2.51 -8.93 -3.75
C SER A 192 -1.09 -9.43 -3.53
N LEU A 193 -0.92 -10.28 -2.52
CA LEU A 193 0.33 -10.98 -2.26
C LEU A 193 0.36 -12.33 -2.99
N PRO A 194 1.55 -12.88 -3.29
CA PRO A 194 1.67 -14.24 -3.80
C PRO A 194 0.99 -15.26 -2.87
N GLN A 195 0.55 -16.39 -3.43
CA GLN A 195 -0.18 -17.39 -2.67
C GLN A 195 0.69 -17.94 -1.52
N GLY A 196 0.15 -17.89 -0.29
CA GLY A 196 0.84 -18.38 0.90
C GLY A 196 1.86 -17.41 1.49
N GLU A 197 2.05 -16.23 0.89
CA GLU A 197 2.85 -15.14 1.46
C GLU A 197 1.97 -14.20 2.31
N ASP A 198 2.56 -13.69 3.37
CA ASP A 198 2.10 -12.58 4.22
C ASP A 198 3.10 -11.39 4.08
N PRO A 199 2.78 -10.17 4.56
CA PRO A 199 3.70 -9.04 4.46
C PRO A 199 5.08 -9.30 5.09
N ASP A 200 5.14 -10.02 6.22
CA ASP A 200 6.40 -10.41 6.88
C ASP A 200 7.27 -11.31 5.98
N SER A 201 6.70 -12.41 5.47
CA SER A 201 7.39 -13.37 4.61
C SER A 201 7.82 -12.77 3.29
N LEU A 202 6.99 -11.95 2.64
CA LEU A 202 7.37 -11.25 1.41
C LEU A 202 8.57 -10.32 1.64
N LEU A 203 8.53 -9.52 2.72
CA LEU A 203 9.62 -8.60 3.04
C LEU A 203 10.92 -9.34 3.38
N ARG A 204 10.85 -10.46 4.12
CA ARG A 204 12.05 -11.23 4.46
C ARG A 204 12.66 -11.98 3.29
N THR A 205 11.86 -12.41 2.32
CA THR A 205 12.31 -13.23 1.19
C THR A 205 12.70 -12.38 -0.02
N GLN A 206 11.94 -11.33 -0.32
CA GLN A 206 12.08 -10.54 -1.54
C GLN A 206 12.37 -9.04 -1.30
N GLY A 207 12.34 -8.58 -0.04
CA GLY A 207 12.74 -7.23 0.34
C GLY A 207 11.72 -6.13 0.01
N ALA A 208 12.13 -4.88 0.28
CA ALA A 208 11.28 -3.70 0.15
C ALA A 208 10.83 -3.43 -1.30
N ASP A 209 11.67 -3.73 -2.29
CA ASP A 209 11.33 -3.52 -3.70
C ASP A 209 10.14 -4.38 -4.15
N ALA A 210 10.08 -5.64 -3.69
CA ALA A 210 8.97 -6.52 -4.03
C ALA A 210 7.65 -6.01 -3.43
N LEU A 211 7.69 -5.53 -2.18
CA LEU A 211 6.53 -4.91 -1.57
C LEU A 211 6.11 -3.63 -2.31
N GLN A 212 7.08 -2.81 -2.74
CA GLN A 212 6.79 -1.59 -3.50
C GLN A 212 6.14 -1.92 -4.86
N ARG A 213 6.61 -2.96 -5.57
CA ARG A 213 5.96 -3.45 -6.79
C ARG A 213 4.53 -3.91 -6.51
N ALA A 214 4.30 -4.66 -5.43
CA ALA A 214 2.96 -5.08 -5.04
C ALA A 214 2.02 -3.89 -4.75
N LEU A 215 2.51 -2.84 -4.07
CA LEU A 215 1.77 -1.60 -3.84
C LEU A 215 1.45 -0.86 -5.15
N ASP A 216 2.37 -0.89 -6.11
CA ASP A 216 2.23 -0.20 -7.40
C ASP A 216 1.27 -0.91 -8.36
N ALA A 217 1.16 -2.24 -8.21
CA ALA A 217 0.20 -3.13 -8.88
C ALA A 217 -1.15 -3.24 -8.13
N ALA A 218 -1.33 -2.52 -7.02
CA ALA A 218 -2.54 -2.62 -6.20
C ALA A 218 -3.80 -2.30 -7.03
N THR A 219 -4.86 -3.08 -6.80
CA THR A 219 -6.08 -3.03 -7.60
C THR A 219 -7.17 -2.26 -6.85
N PRO A 220 -7.89 -1.30 -7.48
CA PRO A 220 -9.02 -0.64 -6.85
C PRO A 220 -10.03 -1.65 -6.29
N ILE A 221 -10.52 -1.41 -5.08
CA ILE A 221 -11.38 -2.34 -4.35
C ILE A 221 -12.61 -2.80 -5.14
N ALA A 222 -13.21 -1.89 -5.92
CA ALA A 222 -14.39 -2.19 -6.72
C ALA A 222 -14.07 -3.21 -7.83
N LEU A 223 -12.94 -3.03 -8.52
CA LEU A 223 -12.48 -3.96 -9.54
C LEU A 223 -12.10 -5.31 -8.91
N PHE A 224 -11.34 -5.27 -7.81
CA PHE A 224 -10.98 -6.47 -7.07
C PHE A 224 -12.21 -7.26 -6.65
N GLY A 225 -13.21 -6.59 -6.08
CA GLY A 225 -14.45 -7.22 -5.68
C GLY A 225 -15.22 -7.81 -6.86
N ILE A 226 -15.29 -7.11 -8.01
CA ILE A 226 -15.95 -7.64 -9.21
C ILE A 226 -15.27 -8.96 -9.59
N GLU A 227 -13.93 -9.01 -9.62
CA GLU A 227 -13.19 -10.24 -9.89
C GLU A 227 -13.47 -11.35 -8.86
N GLN A 228 -13.62 -11.02 -7.57
CA GLN A 228 -13.97 -12.02 -6.57
C GLN A 228 -15.37 -12.61 -6.80
N ILE A 229 -16.36 -11.78 -7.14
CA ILE A 229 -17.71 -12.25 -7.48
C ILE A 229 -17.66 -13.20 -8.69
N PHE A 230 -16.88 -12.84 -9.72
CA PHE A 230 -16.65 -13.71 -10.86
C PHE A 230 -16.04 -15.05 -10.43
N ARG A 231 -14.96 -15.01 -9.66
CA ARG A 231 -14.27 -16.21 -9.19
C ARG A 231 -15.18 -17.12 -8.37
N GLU A 232 -15.93 -16.57 -7.42
CA GLU A 232 -16.81 -17.34 -6.53
C GLU A 232 -18.00 -17.98 -7.25
N ARG A 233 -18.55 -17.31 -8.26
CA ARG A 233 -19.84 -17.70 -8.87
C ARG A 233 -19.72 -18.26 -10.28
N ALA A 234 -18.83 -17.70 -11.09
CA ALA A 234 -18.56 -18.18 -12.44
C ALA A 234 -17.46 -19.23 -12.46
N GLY A 235 -16.48 -19.16 -11.55
CA GLY A 235 -15.28 -19.98 -11.62
C GLY A 235 -14.48 -19.66 -12.89
N GLU A 236 -14.07 -20.68 -13.61
CA GLU A 236 -13.36 -20.56 -14.90
C GLU A 236 -14.30 -20.48 -16.12
N ARG A 237 -15.63 -20.44 -15.90
CA ARG A 237 -16.61 -20.42 -16.99
C ARG A 237 -16.56 -19.11 -17.76
N ASN A 238 -16.79 -19.20 -19.07
CA ASN A 238 -16.87 -18.03 -19.93
C ASN A 238 -17.99 -17.09 -19.43
N PRO A 239 -17.70 -15.79 -19.16
CA PRO A 239 -18.70 -14.81 -18.75
C PRO A 239 -19.93 -14.74 -19.65
N LEU A 240 -19.76 -15.02 -20.95
CA LEU A 240 -20.85 -15.00 -21.95
C LEU A 240 -21.80 -16.20 -21.83
N GLU A 241 -21.38 -17.30 -21.20
CA GLU A 241 -22.16 -18.52 -21.05
C GLU A 241 -22.95 -18.55 -19.73
N LEU A 242 -22.71 -17.56 -18.85
CA LEU A 242 -23.43 -17.45 -17.58
C LEU A 242 -24.91 -17.17 -17.79
N GLU A 243 -25.68 -17.66 -16.84
CA GLU A 243 -27.12 -17.61 -16.78
C GLU A 243 -27.57 -16.16 -16.59
N PRO A 244 -28.62 -15.69 -17.29
CA PRO A 244 -29.03 -14.29 -17.26
C PRO A 244 -29.24 -13.71 -15.86
N ALA A 245 -29.79 -14.50 -14.93
CA ALA A 245 -30.00 -14.09 -13.54
C ALA A 245 -28.66 -13.86 -12.80
N LEU A 246 -27.67 -14.71 -13.03
CA LEU A 246 -26.35 -14.57 -12.43
C LEU A 246 -25.62 -13.35 -13.01
N LYS A 247 -25.65 -13.17 -14.34
CA LYS A 247 -25.10 -11.98 -15.01
C LYS A 247 -25.66 -10.68 -14.43
N ALA A 248 -26.98 -10.59 -14.30
CA ALA A 248 -27.67 -9.43 -13.73
C ALA A 248 -27.21 -9.13 -12.29
N GLN A 249 -27.06 -10.17 -11.46
CA GLN A 249 -26.60 -9.99 -10.07
C GLN A 249 -25.16 -9.49 -9.96
N ILE A 250 -24.26 -9.98 -10.83
CA ILE A 250 -22.86 -9.51 -10.87
C ILE A 250 -22.80 -8.05 -11.33
N VAL A 251 -23.57 -7.70 -12.38
CA VAL A 251 -23.67 -6.32 -12.88
C VAL A 251 -24.21 -5.39 -11.81
N GLU A 252 -25.29 -5.77 -11.12
CA GLU A 252 -25.88 -4.95 -10.07
C GLU A 252 -24.88 -4.63 -8.95
N ARG A 253 -24.22 -5.66 -8.41
CA ARG A 253 -23.26 -5.48 -7.31
C ARG A 253 -21.99 -4.74 -7.77
N GLY A 254 -21.53 -5.02 -8.99
CA GLY A 254 -20.40 -4.29 -9.58
C GLY A 254 -20.70 -2.80 -9.79
N LEU A 255 -21.93 -2.47 -10.22
CA LEU A 255 -22.38 -1.08 -10.36
C LEU A 255 -22.50 -0.37 -9.00
N GLU A 256 -22.87 -1.07 -7.92
CA GLU A 256 -22.90 -0.49 -6.58
C GLU A 256 -21.51 -0.05 -6.11
N TRP A 257 -20.49 -0.88 -6.32
CA TRP A 257 -19.11 -0.48 -6.01
C TRP A 257 -18.62 0.62 -6.94
N ALA A 258 -18.86 0.51 -8.25
CA ALA A 258 -18.45 1.53 -9.21
C ALA A 258 -19.11 2.89 -8.92
N ALA A 259 -20.36 2.93 -8.44
CA ALA A 259 -21.06 4.17 -8.14
C ALA A 259 -20.39 5.00 -7.04
N ASN A 260 -19.69 4.33 -6.11
CA ASN A 260 -19.04 4.94 -4.94
C ASN A 260 -17.56 5.25 -5.18
N LEU A 261 -17.00 4.89 -6.34
CA LEU A 261 -15.63 5.26 -6.69
C LEU A 261 -15.54 6.75 -7.01
N PRO A 262 -14.55 7.48 -6.46
CA PRO A 262 -14.36 8.89 -6.81
C PRO A 262 -13.71 9.08 -8.19
N SER A 263 -12.84 8.16 -8.60
CA SER A 263 -12.09 8.19 -9.87
C SER A 263 -12.93 7.77 -11.07
N GLU A 264 -13.05 8.62 -12.09
CA GLU A 264 -13.75 8.28 -13.34
C GLU A 264 -13.12 7.13 -14.11
N LEU A 265 -11.79 7.05 -14.07
CA LEU A 265 -11.04 6.02 -14.76
C LEU A 265 -11.29 4.64 -14.12
N ASP A 266 -11.34 4.58 -12.79
CA ASP A 266 -11.65 3.34 -12.09
C ASP A 266 -13.12 2.95 -12.26
N ARG A 267 -14.02 3.94 -12.39
CA ARG A 267 -15.42 3.68 -12.78
C ARG A 267 -15.47 3.04 -14.16
N LEU A 268 -14.81 3.62 -15.16
CA LEU A 268 -14.78 3.09 -16.53
C LEU A 268 -14.21 1.67 -16.57
N ALA A 269 -13.11 1.41 -15.86
CA ALA A 269 -12.52 0.08 -15.72
C ALA A 269 -13.53 -0.97 -15.23
N CYS A 270 -14.30 -0.62 -14.19
CA CYS A 270 -15.35 -1.49 -13.68
C CYS A 270 -16.43 -1.72 -14.75
N LEU A 271 -16.83 -0.68 -15.48
CA LEU A 271 -17.84 -0.82 -16.53
C LEU A 271 -17.35 -1.70 -17.69
N GLU A 272 -16.11 -1.56 -18.13
CA GLU A 272 -15.49 -2.42 -19.15
C GLU A 272 -15.48 -3.87 -18.70
N ARG A 273 -15.15 -4.12 -17.42
CA ARG A 273 -15.16 -5.48 -16.89
C ARG A 273 -16.55 -6.10 -16.80
N LEU A 274 -17.58 -5.29 -16.55
CA LEU A 274 -18.99 -5.69 -16.48
C LEU A 274 -19.66 -5.78 -17.86
N ALA A 275 -19.14 -5.08 -18.87
CA ALA A 275 -19.76 -4.98 -20.20
C ALA A 275 -20.13 -6.35 -20.82
N PRO A 276 -19.27 -7.40 -20.77
CA PRO A 276 -19.58 -8.72 -21.33
C PRO A 276 -20.80 -9.40 -20.69
N LEU A 277 -21.20 -9.00 -19.49
CA LEU A 277 -22.35 -9.57 -18.78
C LEU A 277 -23.68 -8.95 -19.19
N THR A 278 -23.66 -7.86 -19.95
CA THR A 278 -24.88 -7.15 -20.32
C THR A 278 -25.48 -7.70 -21.61
N PRO A 279 -26.83 -7.78 -21.74
CA PRO A 279 -27.47 -8.22 -22.98
C PRO A 279 -27.04 -7.40 -24.21
N ALA A 280 -26.82 -6.09 -24.02
CA ALA A 280 -26.38 -5.16 -25.06
C ALA A 280 -25.01 -5.48 -25.66
N TYR A 281 -24.19 -6.28 -24.96
CA TYR A 281 -22.89 -6.73 -25.47
C TYR A 281 -23.00 -7.60 -26.72
N THR A 282 -24.12 -8.31 -26.90
CA THR A 282 -24.40 -9.08 -28.12
C THR A 282 -24.58 -8.20 -29.36
N THR A 283 -24.94 -6.93 -29.16
CA THR A 283 -25.08 -5.94 -30.25
C THR A 283 -23.73 -5.27 -30.54
N SER A 284 -23.09 -4.71 -29.52
CA SER A 284 -21.70 -4.23 -29.59
C SER A 284 -21.12 -3.97 -28.19
N PRO A 285 -19.79 -4.02 -28.02
CA PRO A 285 -19.14 -3.62 -26.78
C PRO A 285 -19.44 -2.16 -26.38
N GLN A 286 -19.56 -1.24 -27.35
CA GLN A 286 -19.90 0.15 -27.04
C GLN A 286 -21.34 0.30 -26.51
N ALA A 287 -22.31 -0.47 -27.04
CA ALA A 287 -23.70 -0.42 -26.57
C ALA A 287 -23.84 -0.89 -25.11
N ALA A 288 -23.08 -1.91 -24.72
CA ALA A 288 -22.97 -2.37 -23.33
C ALA A 288 -22.45 -1.27 -22.40
N LEU A 289 -21.34 -0.63 -22.77
CA LEU A 289 -20.74 0.46 -21.98
C LEU A 289 -21.70 1.65 -21.82
N GLN A 290 -22.35 2.07 -22.89
CA GLN A 290 -23.33 3.17 -22.83
C GLN A 290 -24.51 2.84 -21.90
N THR A 291 -24.97 1.58 -21.92
CA THR A 291 -26.05 1.11 -21.03
C THR A 291 -25.62 1.20 -19.56
N LEU A 292 -24.45 0.66 -19.24
CA LEU A 292 -23.89 0.69 -17.89
C LEU A 292 -23.63 2.12 -17.39
N GLN A 293 -23.12 3.00 -18.25
CA GLN A 293 -22.92 4.42 -17.92
C GLN A 293 -24.24 5.13 -17.59
N ARG A 294 -25.31 4.85 -18.34
CA ARG A 294 -26.64 5.40 -18.06
C ARG A 294 -27.18 4.92 -16.72
N GLU A 295 -27.07 3.63 -16.43
CA GLU A 295 -27.48 3.07 -15.13
C GLU A 295 -26.68 3.65 -13.97
N LEU A 296 -25.36 3.79 -14.13
CA LEU A 296 -24.48 4.38 -13.13
C LEU A 296 -24.89 5.83 -12.82
N ARG A 297 -25.12 6.66 -13.84
CA ARG A 297 -25.60 8.05 -13.69
C ARG A 297 -26.95 8.11 -12.97
N GLN A 298 -27.86 7.17 -13.27
CA GLN A 298 -29.16 7.10 -12.58
C GLN A 298 -29.00 6.72 -11.10
N ARG A 299 -28.14 5.75 -10.77
CA ARG A 299 -27.85 5.34 -9.39
C ARG A 299 -27.23 6.48 -8.58
N GLN A 300 -26.25 7.17 -9.15
CA GLN A 300 -25.63 8.35 -8.53
C GLN A 300 -26.63 9.48 -8.25
N ARG A 301 -27.60 9.71 -9.14
CA ARG A 301 -28.70 10.67 -8.90
C ARG A 301 -29.63 10.25 -7.76
N ARG A 302 -29.91 8.96 -7.61
CA ARG A 302 -30.77 8.43 -6.53
C ARG A 302 -30.09 8.54 -5.16
N THR A 303 -28.79 8.26 -5.08
CA THR A 303 -27.99 8.39 -3.86
C THR A 303 -27.79 9.86 -3.45
N HIS A 304 -27.65 10.78 -4.41
CA HIS A 304 -27.58 12.22 -4.12
C HIS A 304 -28.91 12.81 -3.61
N ARG A 305 -30.06 12.30 -4.07
CA ARG A 305 -31.38 12.73 -3.60
C ARG A 305 -31.75 12.29 -2.18
N SER A 306 -31.02 11.33 -1.61
CA SER A 306 -31.33 10.69 -0.32
C SER A 306 -30.38 11.09 0.82
N ARG A 307 -29.33 11.88 0.57
CA ARG A 307 -28.48 12.45 1.62
C ARG A 307 -28.93 13.88 1.96
N PRO A 308 -29.06 14.26 3.25
CA PRO A 308 -29.19 15.66 3.62
C PRO A 308 -27.97 16.42 3.11
N ALA A 309 -28.18 17.61 2.55
CA ALA A 309 -27.10 18.45 2.04
C ALA A 309 -26.13 18.80 3.17
N ALA A 310 -24.94 18.20 3.16
CA ALA A 310 -23.80 18.73 3.91
C ALA A 310 -23.32 20.00 3.20
N PRO A 311 -22.88 21.04 3.93
CA PRO A 311 -22.36 22.25 3.31
C PRO A 311 -21.16 21.90 2.43
N SER A 312 -21.25 22.29 1.16
CA SER A 312 -20.16 22.14 0.19
C SER A 312 -18.94 22.90 0.71
N PRO A 313 -17.76 22.28 0.83
CA PRO A 313 -16.52 23.04 0.97
C PRO A 313 -16.37 23.90 -0.29
N GLU A 314 -15.93 25.14 -0.11
CA GLU A 314 -15.48 25.99 -1.22
C GLU A 314 -14.41 25.26 -2.05
N PRO A 315 -14.31 25.53 -3.36
CA PRO A 315 -13.27 24.96 -4.19
C PRO A 315 -11.91 25.56 -3.78
N GLU A 316 -11.29 25.00 -2.75
CA GLU A 316 -9.85 25.13 -2.56
C GLU A 316 -9.19 24.45 -3.77
N THR A 317 -8.49 25.24 -4.58
CA THR A 317 -7.57 24.72 -5.58
C THR A 317 -6.64 23.74 -4.87
N PRO A 318 -6.57 22.46 -5.31
CA PRO A 318 -5.67 21.52 -4.68
C PRO A 318 -4.25 22.11 -4.72
N PRO A 319 -3.47 22.03 -3.63
CA PRO A 319 -2.11 22.51 -3.65
C PRO A 319 -1.38 21.78 -4.79
N PRO A 320 -0.50 22.46 -5.54
CA PRO A 320 0.24 21.81 -6.60
C PRO A 320 0.97 20.61 -6.01
N VAL A 321 0.68 19.42 -6.53
CA VAL A 321 1.36 18.19 -6.17
C VAL A 321 2.84 18.36 -6.55
N ARG A 322 3.66 18.82 -5.60
CA ARG A 322 5.11 18.66 -5.72
C ARG A 322 5.40 17.19 -5.44
N LEU A 323 5.48 16.39 -6.50
CA LEU A 323 5.95 15.01 -6.40
C LEU A 323 7.40 15.05 -5.91
N SER A 324 7.61 14.81 -4.61
CA SER A 324 8.96 14.55 -4.09
C SER A 324 9.44 13.24 -4.69
N ILE A 325 10.62 13.23 -5.31
CA ILE A 325 11.23 12.02 -5.87
C ILE A 325 11.44 11.02 -4.72
N PRO A 326 10.89 9.79 -4.79
CA PRO A 326 11.11 8.80 -3.74
C PRO A 326 12.59 8.49 -3.56
N LYS A 327 13.05 8.29 -2.32
CA LYS A 327 14.46 8.00 -2.00
C LYS A 327 15.02 6.80 -2.79
N ALA A 328 14.21 5.77 -3.01
CA ALA A 328 14.58 4.59 -3.79
C ALA A 328 14.87 4.91 -5.27
N ILE A 329 14.18 5.89 -5.85
CA ILE A 329 14.40 6.34 -7.24
C ILE A 329 15.64 7.22 -7.31
N PHE A 330 15.83 8.11 -6.34
CA PHE A 330 17.07 8.87 -6.20
C PHE A 330 18.29 7.93 -6.12
N GLN A 331 18.21 6.88 -5.30
CA GLN A 331 19.27 5.88 -5.16
C GLN A 331 19.48 5.10 -6.46
N ALA A 332 18.40 4.64 -7.11
CA ALA A 332 18.50 3.89 -8.37
C ALA A 332 19.17 4.72 -9.50
N GLU A 333 18.87 6.01 -9.61
CA GLU A 333 19.55 6.88 -10.58
C GLU A 333 21.04 7.02 -10.27
N SER A 334 21.38 7.29 -9.01
CA SER A 334 22.76 7.40 -8.54
C SER A 334 23.56 6.11 -8.78
N GLU A 335 22.98 4.96 -8.46
CA GLU A 335 23.61 3.64 -8.62
C GLU A 335 23.76 3.25 -10.10
N THR A 336 22.83 3.66 -10.96
CA THR A 336 22.94 3.44 -12.40
C THR A 336 24.10 4.24 -13.01
N LEU A 337 24.28 5.50 -12.59
CA LEU A 337 25.44 6.30 -12.99
C LEU A 337 26.75 5.69 -12.50
N ARG A 338 26.76 5.11 -11.30
CA ARG A 338 27.94 4.41 -10.78
C ARG A 338 28.25 3.13 -11.53
N ALA A 339 27.24 2.35 -11.91
CA ALA A 339 27.44 1.11 -12.67
C ALA A 339 28.24 1.37 -13.98
N VAL A 340 28.06 2.53 -14.60
CA VAL A 340 28.84 2.97 -15.78
C VAL A 340 30.35 3.12 -15.48
N LEU A 341 30.72 3.42 -14.24
CA LEU A 341 32.10 3.61 -13.78
C LEU A 341 32.79 2.27 -13.43
N HIS A 342 32.05 1.17 -13.32
CA HIS A 342 32.58 -0.13 -12.91
C HIS A 342 32.73 -1.10 -14.10
N PRO A 343 33.90 -1.73 -14.33
CA PRO A 343 34.13 -2.57 -15.51
C PRO A 343 33.12 -3.71 -15.69
N GLU A 344 32.67 -4.32 -14.59
CA GLU A 344 31.77 -5.48 -14.62
C GLU A 344 30.36 -5.12 -15.11
N SER A 345 29.85 -3.92 -14.79
CA SER A 345 28.49 -3.47 -15.12
C SER A 345 28.42 -2.34 -16.14
N ALA A 346 29.55 -1.77 -16.56
CA ALA A 346 29.58 -0.60 -17.45
C ALA A 346 28.88 -0.86 -18.79
N ALA A 347 29.05 -2.05 -19.36
CA ALA A 347 28.45 -2.39 -20.66
C ALA A 347 26.91 -2.33 -20.62
N ILE A 348 26.29 -3.04 -19.66
CA ILE A 348 24.83 -3.07 -19.52
C ILE A 348 24.27 -1.72 -19.09
N ALA A 349 24.99 -0.98 -18.24
CA ALA A 349 24.56 0.35 -17.81
C ALA A 349 24.56 1.35 -18.97
N LEU A 350 25.64 1.41 -19.75
CA LEU A 350 25.77 2.30 -20.91
C LEU A 350 24.72 2.01 -21.99
N GLU A 351 24.41 0.73 -22.24
CA GLU A 351 23.39 0.31 -23.20
C GLU A 351 22.02 0.92 -22.87
N HIS A 352 21.63 0.94 -21.60
CA HIS A 352 20.32 1.39 -21.16
C HIS A 352 20.23 2.87 -20.76
N LEU A 353 21.34 3.60 -20.62
CA LEU A 353 21.31 5.05 -20.31
C LEU A 353 20.32 5.87 -21.17
N PRO A 354 20.23 5.65 -22.51
CA PRO A 354 19.30 6.41 -23.36
C PRO A 354 17.82 6.11 -23.08
N GLU A 355 17.51 4.98 -22.46
CA GLU A 355 16.15 4.52 -22.18
C GLU A 355 15.61 5.01 -20.83
N ILE A 356 16.46 5.64 -20.02
CA ILE A 356 16.12 6.10 -18.67
C ILE A 356 15.52 7.50 -18.73
N GLU A 357 14.30 7.64 -18.21
CA GLU A 357 13.70 8.95 -17.95
C GLU A 357 14.19 9.49 -16.60
N TRP A 358 15.26 10.28 -16.63
CA TRP A 358 15.86 10.88 -15.44
C TRP A 358 14.95 11.91 -14.78
N GLN A 359 14.79 11.78 -13.47
CA GLN A 359 14.01 12.67 -12.60
C GLN A 359 14.88 13.80 -12.04
N ILE A 360 16.18 13.56 -11.91
CA ILE A 360 17.15 14.52 -11.38
C ILE A 360 17.93 15.14 -12.56
N PRO A 361 17.78 16.45 -12.83
CA PRO A 361 18.42 17.09 -13.99
C PRO A 361 19.94 16.92 -14.04
N LEU A 362 20.62 16.99 -12.89
CA LEU A 362 22.07 16.79 -12.81
C LEU A 362 22.48 15.36 -13.20
N HIS A 363 21.68 14.36 -12.84
CA HIS A 363 21.96 12.97 -13.23
C HIS A 363 21.78 12.78 -14.74
N ALA A 364 20.75 13.39 -15.32
CA ALA A 364 20.52 13.35 -16.76
C ALA A 364 21.70 13.95 -17.54
N GLN A 365 22.18 15.11 -17.11
CA GLN A 365 23.33 15.81 -17.71
C GLN A 365 24.62 14.99 -17.59
N LEU A 366 24.88 14.40 -16.42
CA LEU A 366 26.06 13.56 -16.23
C LEU A 366 25.98 12.28 -17.08
N ALA A 367 24.82 11.63 -17.16
CA ALA A 367 24.59 10.46 -18.02
C ALA A 367 24.90 10.77 -19.50
N GLU A 368 24.46 11.94 -19.97
CA GLU A 368 24.70 12.37 -21.34
C GLU A 368 26.19 12.59 -21.63
N GLN A 369 26.92 13.24 -20.71
CA GLN A 369 28.36 13.46 -20.86
C GLN A 369 29.15 12.14 -20.78
N LEU A 370 28.81 11.25 -19.84
CA LEU A 370 29.46 9.94 -19.71
C LEU A 370 29.25 9.06 -20.95
N ARG A 371 28.07 9.14 -21.58
CA ARG A 371 27.77 8.44 -22.83
C ARG A 371 28.54 9.00 -24.02
N ALA A 372 28.81 10.30 -24.04
CA ALA A 372 29.50 10.98 -25.15
C ALA A 372 31.02 10.73 -25.16
N LEU A 373 31.58 10.07 -24.14
CA LEU A 373 33.00 9.78 -24.05
C LEU A 373 33.45 8.78 -25.14
N PRO A 374 34.66 8.93 -25.70
CA PRO A 374 35.14 8.08 -26.79
C PRO A 374 35.46 6.63 -26.40
N LYS A 375 35.46 6.33 -25.09
CA LYS A 375 35.67 5.01 -24.50
C LYS A 375 34.77 4.85 -23.29
N PRO A 376 34.46 3.62 -22.85
CA PRO A 376 33.68 3.39 -21.63
C PRO A 376 34.28 4.13 -20.43
N PRO A 377 33.46 4.80 -19.58
CA PRO A 377 33.97 5.56 -18.44
C PRO A 377 34.80 4.73 -17.46
N SER A 378 34.49 3.45 -17.31
CA SER A 378 35.25 2.47 -16.51
C SER A 378 36.69 2.22 -17.00
N HIS A 379 37.06 2.69 -18.20
CA HIS A 379 38.41 2.57 -18.74
C HIS A 379 39.31 3.80 -18.49
N TYR A 380 38.77 4.87 -17.89
CA TYR A 380 39.55 6.05 -17.52
C TYR A 380 40.05 5.94 -16.08
N ALA A 381 41.22 6.51 -15.80
CA ALA A 381 41.59 6.79 -14.42
C ALA A 381 40.65 7.88 -13.83
N PRO A 382 40.35 7.87 -12.51
CA PRO A 382 39.46 8.86 -11.90
C PRO A 382 39.83 10.32 -12.19
N SER A 383 41.13 10.64 -12.22
CA SER A 383 41.63 11.98 -12.56
C SER A 383 41.37 12.34 -14.03
N GLU A 384 41.59 11.42 -14.95
CA GLU A 384 41.35 11.63 -16.39
C GLU A 384 39.86 11.82 -16.69
N LEU A 385 38.99 11.07 -16.00
CA LEU A 385 37.54 11.17 -16.16
C LEU A 385 37.00 12.53 -15.68
N LEU A 386 37.51 13.03 -14.55
CA LEU A 386 37.14 14.35 -14.02
C LEU A 386 37.55 15.51 -14.95
N GLU A 387 38.61 15.34 -15.73
CA GLU A 387 39.04 16.32 -16.74
C GLU A 387 38.10 16.37 -17.96
N GLN A 388 37.40 15.28 -18.27
CA GLN A 388 36.46 15.24 -19.40
C GLN A 388 35.13 15.94 -19.12
N ILE A 389 34.77 16.12 -17.85
CA ILE A 389 33.54 16.80 -17.42
C ILE A 389 33.84 18.29 -17.26
N HIS A 390 33.07 19.17 -17.89
CA HIS A 390 33.42 20.60 -17.96
C HIS A 390 32.71 21.45 -16.90
N GLU A 391 31.56 21.01 -16.40
CA GLU A 391 30.71 21.77 -15.46
C GLU A 391 31.04 21.40 -14.01
N GLU A 392 31.29 22.41 -13.15
CA GLU A 392 31.61 22.19 -11.73
C GLU A 392 30.56 21.34 -10.98
N PRO A 393 29.23 21.60 -11.11
CA PRO A 393 28.23 20.77 -10.43
C PRO A 393 28.28 19.28 -10.82
N LEU A 394 28.65 18.98 -12.06
CA LEU A 394 28.79 17.61 -12.56
C LEU A 394 30.09 16.95 -12.08
N LYS A 395 31.17 17.74 -11.92
CA LYS A 395 32.41 17.27 -11.29
C LYS A 395 32.21 16.90 -9.83
N ASP A 396 31.48 17.73 -9.08
CA ASP A 396 31.16 17.46 -7.67
C ASP A 396 30.32 16.18 -7.53
N LEU A 397 29.30 16.05 -8.39
CA LEU A 397 28.48 14.84 -8.45
C LEU A 397 29.33 13.61 -8.79
N LEU A 398 30.13 13.65 -9.85
CA LEU A 398 31.00 12.55 -10.25
C LEU A 398 31.99 12.18 -9.14
N THR A 399 32.54 13.16 -8.44
CA THR A 399 33.44 12.95 -7.29
C THR A 399 32.71 12.23 -6.17
N ALA A 400 31.50 12.67 -5.81
CA ALA A 400 30.68 11.98 -4.81
C ALA A 400 30.36 10.53 -5.23
N LEU A 401 30.04 10.29 -6.50
CA LEU A 401 29.79 8.95 -7.04
C LEU A 401 31.05 8.07 -7.04
N LEU A 402 32.25 8.62 -7.15
CA LEU A 402 33.50 7.86 -7.04
C LEU A 402 33.86 7.53 -5.59
N MET A 403 33.45 8.38 -4.64
CA MET A 403 33.83 8.27 -3.22
C MET A 403 32.88 7.44 -2.35
N GLN A 404 31.59 7.28 -2.71
CA GLN A 404 30.70 6.49 -1.85
C GLN A 404 31.05 5.00 -1.91
N GLU A 405 30.84 4.30 -0.79
CA GLU A 405 30.83 2.84 -0.75
C GLU A 405 29.58 2.32 -1.48
N SER A 406 29.70 1.18 -2.15
CA SER A 406 28.61 0.60 -2.93
C SER A 406 28.48 -0.89 -2.76
N PRO A 407 27.27 -1.44 -2.97
CA PRO A 407 27.11 -2.86 -3.20
C PRO A 407 27.98 -3.31 -4.38
N PRO A 408 28.33 -4.60 -4.48
CA PRO A 408 29.07 -5.10 -5.63
C PRO A 408 28.30 -4.71 -6.91
N MET A 409 28.93 -3.89 -7.75
CA MET A 409 28.34 -3.32 -8.96
C MET A 409 28.31 -4.37 -10.07
N THR A 410 27.60 -5.47 -9.80
CA THR A 410 27.44 -6.58 -10.74
C THR A 410 26.46 -6.20 -11.85
N PRO A 411 26.49 -6.91 -12.99
CA PRO A 411 25.49 -6.73 -14.05
C PRO A 411 24.05 -6.85 -13.54
N GLU A 412 23.77 -7.80 -12.64
CA GLU A 412 22.43 -8.03 -12.09
C GLU A 412 21.95 -6.85 -11.23
N TRP A 413 22.86 -6.26 -10.45
CA TRP A 413 22.54 -5.07 -9.65
C TRP A 413 22.18 -3.89 -10.55
N ALA A 414 23.02 -3.60 -11.55
CA ALA A 414 22.79 -2.53 -12.51
C ALA A 414 21.45 -2.71 -13.25
N GLN A 415 21.16 -3.94 -13.68
CA GLN A 415 19.90 -4.28 -14.33
C GLN A 415 18.69 -4.05 -13.42
N GLY A 416 18.81 -4.39 -12.12
CA GLY A 416 17.78 -4.10 -11.12
C GLY A 416 17.50 -2.61 -10.95
N CYS A 417 18.54 -1.77 -10.90
CA CYS A 417 18.39 -0.31 -10.81
C CYS A 417 17.71 0.27 -12.06
N ILE A 418 18.17 -0.13 -13.26
CA ILE A 418 17.60 0.30 -14.55
C ILE A 418 16.13 -0.08 -14.64
N GLN A 419 15.79 -1.32 -14.28
CA GLN A 419 14.42 -1.81 -14.30
C GLN A 419 13.52 -0.99 -13.38
N ARG A 420 13.99 -0.68 -12.16
CA ARG A 420 13.26 0.18 -11.20
C ARG A 420 12.99 1.58 -11.76
N LEU A 421 13.95 2.16 -12.48
CA LEU A 421 13.79 3.48 -13.12
C LEU A 421 12.77 3.44 -14.27
N LYS A 422 12.82 2.40 -15.11
CA LYS A 422 11.86 2.19 -16.20
C LYS A 422 10.43 2.01 -15.67
N GLU A 423 10.26 1.20 -14.63
CA GLU A 423 8.96 1.00 -13.96
C GLU A 423 8.42 2.31 -13.38
N TYR A 424 9.28 3.12 -12.76
CA TYR A 424 8.90 4.41 -12.23
C TYR A 424 8.49 5.42 -13.32
N ALA A 425 9.22 5.46 -14.43
CA ALA A 425 8.89 6.28 -15.60
C ALA A 425 7.51 5.90 -16.16
N LEU A 426 7.25 4.61 -16.35
CA LEU A 426 5.95 4.09 -16.76
C LEU A 426 4.84 4.49 -15.78
N ARG A 427 5.09 4.41 -14.48
CA ARG A 427 4.15 4.85 -13.44
C ARG A 427 3.86 6.35 -13.51
N ARG A 428 4.87 7.19 -13.72
CA ARG A 428 4.68 8.64 -13.91
C ARG A 428 3.91 8.95 -15.18
N LYS A 429 4.24 8.29 -16.29
CA LYS A 429 3.52 8.42 -17.56
C LYS A 429 2.05 8.03 -17.39
N ARG A 430 1.77 6.93 -16.67
CA ARG A 430 0.42 6.49 -16.30
C ARG A 430 -0.33 7.55 -15.49
N MET A 431 0.30 8.14 -14.47
CA MET A 431 -0.30 9.22 -13.66
C MET A 431 -0.56 10.48 -14.49
N ARG A 432 0.36 10.86 -15.39
CA ARG A 432 0.20 12.02 -16.27
C ARG A 432 -0.93 11.81 -17.27
N LEU A 433 -0.98 10.65 -17.92
CA LEU A 433 -2.08 10.26 -18.82
C LEU A 433 -3.41 10.28 -18.07
N ALA A 434 -3.47 9.72 -16.86
CA ALA A 434 -4.67 9.79 -16.02
C ALA A 434 -5.08 11.24 -15.71
N ALA A 435 -4.13 12.13 -15.41
CA ALA A 435 -4.40 13.55 -15.13
C ALA A 435 -4.88 14.31 -16.38
N GLU A 436 -4.27 14.08 -17.55
CA GLU A 436 -4.68 14.67 -18.82
C GLU A 436 -6.09 14.22 -19.22
N ILE A 437 -6.39 12.92 -19.08
CA ILE A 437 -7.72 12.34 -19.30
C ILE A 437 -8.75 12.99 -18.35
N THR A 438 -8.39 13.20 -17.09
CA THR A 438 -9.27 13.80 -16.07
C THR A 438 -9.53 15.29 -16.34
N GLN A 439 -8.55 16.04 -16.85
CA GLN A 439 -8.73 17.47 -17.18
C GLN A 439 -9.58 17.70 -18.44
N GLN A 440 -9.62 16.74 -19.37
CA GLN A 440 -10.39 16.81 -20.62
C GLN A 440 -11.80 16.17 -20.52
N ALA A 441 -12.24 15.87 -19.29
CA ALA A 441 -13.49 15.16 -18.99
C ALA A 441 -14.78 15.71 -19.65
N PRO A 442 -14.96 17.01 -19.97
CA PRO A 442 -16.16 17.47 -20.65
C PRO A 442 -16.29 17.00 -22.11
N HIS A 443 -15.21 16.50 -22.72
CA HIS A 443 -15.16 16.15 -24.17
C HIS A 443 -14.70 14.71 -24.44
N LEU A 444 -14.69 13.83 -23.43
CA LEU A 444 -14.32 12.41 -23.57
C LEU A 444 -15.19 11.63 -24.59
N GLU A 445 -16.35 12.17 -24.97
CA GLU A 445 -17.36 11.47 -25.78
C GLU A 445 -17.03 11.41 -27.30
N THR A 446 -15.99 12.08 -27.83
CA THR A 446 -15.81 12.17 -29.31
C THR A 446 -14.39 12.07 -29.89
N ASP A 447 -13.32 12.01 -29.11
CA ASP A 447 -11.96 12.17 -29.68
C ASP A 447 -11.14 10.85 -29.75
N LEU A 448 -10.69 10.49 -30.96
CA LEU A 448 -9.84 9.31 -31.23
C LEU A 448 -8.55 9.33 -30.40
N GLN A 449 -7.99 10.52 -30.16
CA GLN A 449 -6.79 10.71 -29.34
C GLN A 449 -7.01 10.29 -27.87
N ASN A 450 -8.23 10.43 -27.35
CA ASN A 450 -8.54 10.05 -25.98
C ASN A 450 -8.69 8.53 -25.83
N ALA A 451 -9.20 7.85 -26.86
CA ALA A 451 -9.25 6.38 -26.92
C ALA A 451 -7.84 5.77 -26.97
N GLU A 452 -6.92 6.37 -27.73
CA GLU A 452 -5.51 5.95 -27.78
C GLU A 452 -4.80 6.16 -26.44
N LYS A 453 -4.99 7.31 -25.79
CA LYS A 453 -4.45 7.57 -24.44
C LYS A 453 -4.98 6.58 -23.40
N LEU A 454 -6.26 6.19 -23.49
CA LEU A 454 -6.88 5.17 -22.65
C LEU A 454 -6.29 3.78 -22.92
N GLN A 455 -6.14 3.38 -24.19
CA GLN A 455 -5.48 2.13 -24.55
C GLN A 455 -4.02 2.09 -24.09
N GLU A 456 -3.28 3.19 -24.21
CA GLU A 456 -1.90 3.27 -23.72
C GLU A 456 -1.83 3.23 -22.19
N TYR A 457 -2.75 3.89 -21.48
CA TYR A 457 -2.89 3.78 -20.02
C TYR A 457 -3.09 2.31 -19.58
N TRP A 458 -3.97 1.58 -20.26
CA TRP A 458 -4.25 0.17 -19.98
C TRP A 458 -3.10 -0.76 -20.35
N ARG A 459 -2.46 -0.54 -21.50
CA ARG A 459 -1.25 -1.27 -21.92
C ARG A 459 -0.17 -1.16 -20.85
N ILE A 460 0.14 0.06 -20.41
CA ILE A 460 1.13 0.31 -19.35
C ILE A 460 0.73 -0.37 -18.04
N ARG A 461 -0.58 -0.38 -17.71
CA ARG A 461 -1.06 -1.04 -16.51
C ARG A 461 -0.90 -2.56 -16.56
N VAL A 462 -1.19 -3.20 -17.68
CA VAL A 462 -1.00 -4.65 -17.86
C VAL A 462 0.48 -5.02 -17.88
N GLU A 463 1.32 -4.23 -18.56
CA GLU A 463 2.78 -4.41 -18.58
C GLU A 463 3.42 -4.22 -17.19
N SER A 464 2.82 -3.44 -16.29
CA SER A 464 3.31 -3.28 -14.91
C SER A 464 2.94 -4.43 -13.94
N ILE A 465 2.16 -5.42 -14.40
CA ILE A 465 1.69 -6.55 -13.59
C ILE A 465 2.44 -7.85 -13.93
N GLY A 466 3.05 -7.93 -15.12
CA GLY A 466 3.91 -9.04 -15.55
C GLY A 466 5.36 -8.80 -15.17
#